data_AF-A0A165BBI8-F1
#
_entry.id   AF-A0A165BBI8-F1
#
_cell.length_a   1.000
_cell.length_b   1.000
_cell.length_c   1.000
_cell.angle_alpha   90.00
_cell.angle_beta   90.00
_cell.angle_gamma   90.00
#
_symmetry.space_group_name_H-M   'P 1'
#
loop_
_entity.id
_entity.type
_entity.pdbx_description
1 polymer ?
#
loop_
_entity_poly.entity_id
_entity_poly.type
_entity_poly.pdbx_seq_one_letter_code
_entity_poly.pdbx_strand_id
1 'polypeptide(L)'
;MPNVSQTNRMAGVLTHLSPRPISDERPTTRLIDDTCITIDVKNERTRLYNTDQLEGAGYGSLDSVAAEDVFSLAASLPPPATAAGQHVAMRFRVLEHLRADIDPYRATIPLICYCFMTGYIDTVSFSACFSWCAFQTGNTILLGLAIARLFTGPEIDAAMRMQDKHALVSFLSFLAGGALGRFTNIENSSIFGAKKRAWLFLATLATALLTLAGSIFANASKPDVFTTDRGEAGWTDMFGFLALGCISASMGLQAIVATRLGSHFATSVVLTTIWVQIVSEPSIIKLNRRMLARDSWLLAVLFVLIGGIVGHALGNTIGDSSTLAMGAGIRVLIAILWLFAPAAVVNE
;
A
#
# COMPACT_ATOMS: atom_id res chain seq x y z
N MET A 1 -29.90 33.99 40.84
CA MET A 1 -30.51 35.05 40.02
C MET A 1 -29.39 35.90 39.43
N PRO A 2 -29.48 36.34 38.16
CA PRO A 2 -29.57 35.51 36.95
C PRO A 2 -28.50 36.00 35.91
N ASN A 3 -28.15 35.27 34.85
CA ASN A 3 -28.96 35.26 33.64
C ASN A 3 -28.82 33.97 32.82
N VAL A 4 -29.97 33.31 32.74
CA VAL A 4 -30.36 32.21 31.89
C VAL A 4 -31.00 32.84 30.66
N SER A 5 -30.45 32.63 29.46
CA SER A 5 -31.26 32.47 28.24
C SER A 5 -30.39 32.04 27.07
N GLN A 6 -30.94 31.14 26.25
CA GLN A 6 -30.42 30.69 24.95
C GLN A 6 -29.42 29.53 24.93
N THR A 7 -29.82 28.36 25.42
CA THR A 7 -29.53 27.10 24.69
C THR A 7 -30.53 25.96 24.96
N ASN A 8 -31.78 26.29 25.32
CA ASN A 8 -32.90 25.36 25.36
C ASN A 8 -33.76 25.50 24.10
N ARG A 9 -33.21 25.13 22.94
CA ARG A 9 -33.97 24.80 21.72
C ARG A 9 -33.10 23.91 20.83
N MET A 10 -32.98 22.64 21.18
CA MET A 10 -32.82 21.49 20.25
C MET A 10 -32.72 20.15 21.01
N ALA A 11 -33.44 20.01 22.12
CA ALA A 11 -33.65 18.74 22.80
C ALA A 11 -35.16 18.54 22.90
N GLY A 12 -35.77 17.96 21.85
CA GLY A 12 -37.23 17.83 21.82
C GLY A 12 -37.83 17.44 20.49
N VAL A 13 -37.22 16.52 19.73
CA VAL A 13 -37.93 15.71 18.73
C VAL A 13 -37.13 14.42 18.59
N LEU A 14 -37.48 13.36 19.33
CA LEU A 14 -37.18 11.94 19.03
C LEU A 14 -37.57 11.04 20.21
N THR A 15 -38.86 11.05 20.56
CA THR A 15 -39.48 9.98 21.35
C THR A 15 -40.96 9.94 21.01
N HIS A 16 -41.32 9.07 20.08
CA HIS A 16 -42.59 8.35 20.02
C HIS A 16 -42.57 7.52 18.74
N LEU A 17 -42.41 6.20 18.85
CA LEU A 17 -43.06 5.20 18.01
C LEU A 17 -42.81 3.83 18.65
N SER A 18 -43.81 3.39 19.41
CA SER A 18 -43.97 2.03 19.92
C SER A 18 -44.16 1.06 18.73
N PRO A 19 -43.65 -0.18 18.79
CA PRO A 19 -43.92 -1.16 17.74
C PRO A 19 -45.40 -1.56 17.76
N ARG A 20 -46.10 -1.36 16.64
CA ARG A 20 -47.44 -1.92 16.38
C ARG A 20 -47.31 -3.29 15.70
N PRO A 21 -48.29 -4.19 15.88
CA PRO A 21 -48.21 -5.58 15.46
C PRO A 21 -48.40 -5.73 13.94
N ILE A 22 -47.80 -6.78 13.39
CA ILE A 22 -47.89 -7.20 11.99
C ILE A 22 -49.35 -7.52 11.67
N SER A 23 -49.95 -6.73 10.78
CA SER A 23 -51.24 -7.00 10.14
C SER A 23 -51.04 -7.16 8.64
N ASP A 24 -51.70 -8.17 8.07
CA ASP A 24 -51.78 -8.53 6.65
C ASP A 24 -51.73 -7.35 5.68
N GLU A 25 -50.68 -7.27 4.85
CA GLU A 25 -50.63 -6.39 3.68
C GLU A 25 -50.64 -7.22 2.39
N ARG A 26 -51.60 -6.89 1.50
CA ARG A 26 -51.74 -7.41 0.14
C ARG A 26 -50.63 -6.84 -0.77
N PRO A 27 -50.24 -7.52 -1.86
CA PRO A 27 -49.24 -7.02 -2.79
C PRO A 27 -49.66 -5.69 -3.42
N THR A 28 -48.74 -4.72 -3.42
CA THR A 28 -48.91 -3.39 -4.02
C THR A 28 -48.22 -3.34 -5.39
N THR A 29 -49.00 -3.06 -6.42
CA THR A 29 -48.51 -2.84 -7.80
C THR A 29 -48.32 -1.34 -8.05
N ARG A 30 -47.17 -0.92 -8.59
CA ARG A 30 -46.96 0.45 -9.11
C ARG A 30 -46.44 0.39 -10.54
N LEU A 31 -47.10 1.13 -11.44
CA LEU A 31 -46.64 1.40 -12.81
C LEU A 31 -45.64 2.56 -12.80
N ILE A 32 -44.48 2.36 -13.43
CA ILE A 32 -43.58 3.43 -13.86
C ILE A 32 -43.10 3.06 -15.26
N ASP A 33 -43.34 3.93 -16.24
CA ASP A 33 -42.87 3.85 -17.63
C ASP A 33 -42.96 2.45 -18.27
N ASP A 34 -44.18 2.05 -18.61
CA ASP A 34 -44.55 0.86 -19.41
C ASP A 34 -43.96 -0.50 -18.98
N THR A 35 -43.44 -0.58 -17.75
CA THR A 35 -42.86 -1.81 -17.19
C THR A 35 -43.55 -2.17 -15.87
N CYS A 36 -44.21 -3.33 -15.81
CA CYS A 36 -44.85 -3.82 -14.58
C CYS A 36 -43.86 -4.65 -13.76
N ILE A 37 -43.43 -4.13 -12.61
CA ILE A 37 -42.53 -4.85 -11.68
C ILE A 37 -43.38 -5.36 -10.52
N THR A 38 -43.47 -6.69 -10.37
CA THR A 38 -44.08 -7.32 -9.19
C THR A 38 -42.96 -7.89 -8.33
N ILE A 39 -42.86 -7.45 -7.07
CA ILE A 39 -41.89 -7.94 -6.10
C ILE A 39 -42.56 -8.99 -5.23
N ASP A 40 -42.18 -10.27 -5.39
CA ASP A 40 -42.57 -11.34 -4.49
C ASP A 40 -41.61 -11.39 -3.30
N VAL A 41 -42.09 -10.94 -2.14
CA VAL A 41 -41.30 -10.75 -0.91
C VAL A 41 -40.95 -12.08 -0.22
N LYS A 42 -41.40 -13.23 -0.73
CA LYS A 42 -41.12 -14.53 -0.07
C LYS A 42 -39.88 -15.28 -0.55
N ASN A 43 -39.24 -14.89 -1.66
CA ASN A 43 -38.16 -15.71 -2.26
C ASN A 43 -36.97 -14.95 -2.88
N GLU A 44 -36.79 -13.65 -2.62
CA GLU A 44 -35.63 -12.83 -3.06
C GLU A 44 -35.16 -13.08 -4.52
N ARG A 45 -36.11 -13.15 -5.47
CA ARG A 45 -35.78 -13.18 -6.90
C ARG A 45 -36.58 -12.14 -7.66
N THR A 46 -35.88 -11.15 -8.19
CA THR A 46 -36.44 -10.18 -9.14
C THR A 46 -36.47 -10.81 -10.53
N ARG A 47 -37.65 -10.91 -11.15
CA ARG A 47 -37.78 -11.26 -12.58
C ARG A 47 -38.50 -10.13 -13.32
N LEU A 48 -37.92 -9.70 -14.44
CA LEU A 48 -38.50 -8.75 -15.37
C LEU A 48 -39.27 -9.53 -16.45
N TYR A 49 -40.51 -9.16 -16.69
CA TYR A 49 -41.32 -9.67 -17.81
C TYR A 49 -41.71 -8.50 -18.70
N ASN A 50 -41.53 -8.64 -20.01
CA ASN A 50 -42.10 -7.73 -21.01
C ASN A 50 -43.59 -8.03 -21.21
N THR A 51 -44.38 -6.99 -21.44
CA THR A 51 -45.84 -7.00 -21.58
C THR A 51 -46.38 -7.82 -22.75
N ASP A 52 -45.55 -8.19 -23.73
CA ASP A 52 -45.97 -8.99 -24.89
C ASP A 52 -46.13 -10.51 -24.60
N GLN A 53 -45.87 -10.96 -23.37
CA GLN A 53 -45.88 -12.39 -23.01
C GLN A 53 -47.16 -12.86 -22.28
N LEU A 54 -48.17 -12.00 -22.11
CA LEU A 54 -49.36 -12.31 -21.28
C LEU A 54 -50.68 -12.49 -22.05
N GLU A 55 -50.71 -12.30 -23.37
CA GLU A 55 -51.88 -12.63 -24.20
C GLU A 55 -51.66 -13.99 -24.90
N GLY A 56 -52.00 -15.09 -24.22
CA GLY A 56 -51.96 -16.40 -24.89
C GLY A 56 -52.12 -17.64 -24.02
N ALA A 57 -52.40 -17.53 -22.72
CA ALA A 57 -52.61 -18.71 -21.87
C ALA A 57 -54.06 -19.24 -21.98
N GLY A 58 -54.41 -19.76 -23.16
CA GLY A 58 -55.55 -20.65 -23.33
C GLY A 58 -55.22 -22.04 -22.82
N TYR A 59 -56.05 -22.59 -21.95
CA TYR A 59 -56.00 -23.97 -21.48
C TYR A 59 -56.05 -24.94 -22.67
N GLY A 60 -54.97 -25.69 -22.91
CA GLY A 60 -54.89 -26.67 -23.99
C GLY A 60 -53.87 -27.76 -23.67
N SER A 61 -54.40 -28.97 -23.43
CA SER A 61 -53.80 -30.31 -23.57
C SER A 61 -52.26 -30.42 -23.58
N LEU A 62 -51.71 -30.95 -22.49
CA LEU A 62 -50.40 -31.60 -22.47
C LEU A 62 -50.49 -32.87 -23.32
N ASP A 63 -50.12 -32.81 -24.59
CA ASP A 63 -49.57 -33.94 -25.33
C ASP A 63 -48.97 -33.43 -26.65
N SER A 64 -47.73 -33.85 -26.93
CA SER A 64 -46.93 -33.59 -28.14
C SER A 64 -46.32 -32.18 -28.31
N VAL A 65 -45.27 -31.87 -27.54
CA VAL A 65 -44.24 -30.93 -28.02
C VAL A 65 -43.07 -31.78 -28.51
N ALA A 66 -43.00 -31.88 -29.84
CA ALA A 66 -42.06 -32.66 -30.60
C ALA A 66 -40.62 -32.14 -30.44
N ALA A 67 -39.67 -33.02 -30.73
CA ALA A 67 -38.23 -32.83 -30.66
C ALA A 67 -37.64 -31.66 -31.52
N GLU A 68 -38.48 -30.82 -32.14
CA GLU A 68 -38.06 -29.68 -32.96
C GLU A 68 -37.67 -28.44 -32.12
N ASP A 69 -38.26 -28.25 -30.92
CA ASP A 69 -37.96 -27.07 -30.09
C ASP A 69 -36.57 -27.11 -29.43
N VAL A 70 -36.01 -28.32 -29.23
CA VAL A 70 -34.64 -28.47 -28.69
C VAL A 70 -33.60 -28.06 -29.72
N PHE A 71 -33.88 -28.25 -31.01
CA PHE A 71 -32.96 -27.89 -32.09
C PHE A 71 -32.99 -26.38 -32.39
N SER A 72 -34.15 -25.75 -32.25
CA SER A 72 -34.35 -24.30 -32.37
C SER A 72 -33.61 -23.52 -31.27
N LEU A 73 -33.64 -24.01 -30.02
CA LEU A 73 -32.95 -23.34 -28.90
C LEU A 73 -31.42 -23.42 -29.01
N ALA A 74 -30.89 -24.51 -29.55
CA ALA A 74 -29.45 -24.66 -29.83
C ALA A 74 -28.95 -23.68 -30.91
N ALA A 75 -29.82 -23.28 -31.84
CA ALA A 75 -29.51 -22.31 -32.90
C ALA A 75 -29.50 -20.84 -32.41
N SER A 76 -30.06 -20.56 -31.22
CA SER A 76 -30.05 -19.23 -30.59
C SER A 76 -28.87 -18.98 -29.64
N LEU A 77 -27.99 -19.96 -29.43
CA LEU A 77 -26.83 -19.78 -28.57
C LEU A 77 -25.79 -18.89 -29.28
N PRO A 78 -25.30 -17.82 -28.64
CA PRO A 78 -24.25 -16.99 -29.21
C PRO A 78 -23.03 -17.88 -29.53
N PRO A 79 -22.36 -17.65 -30.68
CA PRO A 79 -21.23 -18.48 -31.08
C PRO A 79 -20.17 -18.51 -29.95
N PRO A 80 -19.51 -19.66 -29.72
CA PRO A 80 -18.49 -19.76 -28.68
C PRO A 80 -17.46 -18.67 -28.90
N ALA A 81 -17.20 -17.88 -27.86
CA ALA A 81 -16.32 -16.72 -27.91
C ALA A 81 -15.04 -17.10 -28.65
N THR A 82 -14.85 -16.55 -29.84
CA THR A 82 -13.64 -16.79 -30.64
C THR A 82 -12.42 -16.42 -29.80
N ALA A 83 -11.32 -17.16 -29.97
CA ALA A 83 -10.09 -16.96 -29.18
C ALA A 83 -9.65 -15.47 -29.16
N ALA A 84 -9.87 -14.74 -30.25
CA ALA A 84 -9.64 -13.30 -30.33
C ALA A 84 -10.48 -12.48 -29.33
N GLY A 85 -11.77 -12.79 -29.16
CA GLY A 85 -12.65 -12.14 -28.17
C GLY A 85 -12.27 -12.46 -26.73
N GLN A 86 -11.76 -13.66 -26.47
CA GLN A 86 -11.26 -14.06 -25.15
C GLN A 86 -9.99 -13.29 -24.75
N HIS A 87 -9.06 -13.08 -25.69
CA HIS A 87 -7.85 -12.27 -25.44
C HIS A 87 -8.19 -10.81 -25.15
N VAL A 88 -9.16 -10.24 -25.86
CA VAL A 88 -9.62 -8.86 -25.62
C VAL A 88 -10.29 -8.75 -24.25
N ALA A 89 -11.20 -9.66 -23.91
CA ALA A 89 -11.86 -9.67 -22.60
C ALA A 89 -10.91 -9.93 -21.41
N MET A 90 -9.88 -10.78 -21.59
CA MET A 90 -8.84 -10.98 -20.59
C MET A 90 -7.99 -9.72 -20.38
N ARG A 91 -7.58 -9.04 -21.47
CA ARG A 91 -6.82 -7.78 -21.40
C ARG A 91 -7.59 -6.70 -20.67
N PHE A 92 -8.89 -6.55 -20.93
CA PHE A 92 -9.73 -5.60 -20.21
C PHE A 92 -9.82 -5.91 -18.71
N ARG A 93 -10.02 -7.17 -18.32
CA ARG A 93 -10.05 -7.58 -16.90
C ARG A 93 -8.72 -7.36 -16.17
N VAL A 94 -7.59 -7.63 -16.83
CA VAL A 94 -6.26 -7.38 -16.25
C VAL A 94 -6.00 -5.88 -16.08
N LEU A 95 -6.34 -5.07 -17.10
CA LEU A 95 -6.18 -3.62 -17.03
C LEU A 95 -7.08 -3.00 -15.95
N GLU A 96 -8.32 -3.47 -15.82
CA GLU A 96 -9.25 -3.05 -14.78
C GLU A 96 -8.72 -3.40 -13.38
N HIS A 97 -8.24 -4.64 -13.20
CA HIS A 97 -7.59 -5.07 -11.96
C HIS A 97 -6.37 -4.20 -11.62
N LEU A 98 -5.52 -3.87 -12.58
CA LEU A 98 -4.35 -3.03 -12.35
C LEU A 98 -4.70 -1.56 -12.04
N ARG A 99 -5.83 -1.07 -12.54
CA ARG A 99 -6.34 0.31 -12.31
C ARG A 99 -7.19 0.45 -11.06
N ALA A 100 -7.51 -0.66 -10.39
CA ALA A 100 -8.25 -0.64 -9.14
C ALA A 100 -7.44 0.07 -8.04
N ASP A 101 -8.14 0.83 -7.20
CA ASP A 101 -7.56 1.37 -5.97
C ASP A 101 -7.53 0.30 -4.89
N ILE A 102 -6.45 0.24 -4.13
CA ILE A 102 -6.28 -0.69 -3.02
C ILE A 102 -6.85 -0.09 -1.73
N ASP A 103 -7.45 -0.92 -0.89
CA ASP A 103 -7.80 -0.56 0.48
C ASP A 103 -6.53 -0.53 1.36
N PRO A 104 -6.08 0.65 1.83
CA PRO A 104 -4.90 0.79 2.69
C PRO A 104 -4.96 -0.02 3.98
N TYR A 105 -6.16 -0.23 4.54
CA TYR A 105 -6.35 -0.90 5.82
C TYR A 105 -6.30 -2.42 5.72
N ARG A 106 -6.50 -2.97 4.51
CA ARG A 106 -6.41 -4.40 4.21
C ARG A 106 -5.08 -4.79 3.55
N ALA A 107 -4.22 -3.81 3.28
CA ALA A 107 -2.89 -4.00 2.69
C ALA A 107 -1.78 -4.25 3.72
N THR A 108 -2.10 -4.84 4.89
CA THR A 108 -1.15 -5.02 6.00
C THR A 108 0.11 -5.78 5.58
N ILE A 109 -0.02 -6.85 4.79
CA ILE A 109 1.10 -7.74 4.42
C ILE A 109 2.22 -6.99 3.66
N PRO A 110 1.95 -6.33 2.51
CA PRO A 110 3.03 -5.60 1.82
C PRO A 110 3.61 -4.46 2.67
N LEU A 111 2.81 -3.85 3.56
CA LEU A 111 3.25 -2.77 4.45
C LEU A 111 4.18 -3.25 5.58
N ILE A 112 3.91 -4.40 6.20
CA ILE A 112 4.85 -4.98 7.18
C ILE A 112 6.15 -5.43 6.49
N CYS A 113 6.07 -5.89 5.23
CA CYS A 113 7.26 -6.20 4.46
C CYS A 113 8.08 -4.93 4.14
N TYR A 114 7.45 -3.78 3.92
CA TYR A 114 8.16 -2.50 3.85
C TYR A 114 8.89 -2.16 5.16
N CYS A 115 8.24 -2.35 6.30
CA CYS A 115 8.88 -2.17 7.62
C CYS A 115 10.10 -3.09 7.77
N PHE A 116 10.00 -4.35 7.36
CA PHE A 116 11.16 -5.25 7.30
C PHE A 116 12.26 -4.72 6.41
N MET A 117 11.94 -4.28 5.19
CA MET A 117 12.93 -3.73 4.26
C MET A 117 13.61 -2.48 4.80
N THR A 118 12.92 -1.64 5.58
CA THR A 118 13.53 -0.49 6.25
C THR A 118 14.67 -0.93 7.16
N GLY A 119 14.41 -1.84 8.11
CA GLY A 119 15.45 -2.32 9.03
C GLY A 119 16.57 -3.09 8.32
N TYR A 120 16.21 -3.89 7.32
CA TYR A 120 17.16 -4.67 6.52
C TYR A 120 18.18 -3.78 5.81
N ILE A 121 17.70 -2.76 5.09
CA ILE A 121 18.55 -1.91 4.24
C ILE A 121 19.35 -0.90 5.10
N ASP A 122 18.75 -0.34 6.14
CA ASP A 122 19.46 0.54 7.08
C ASP A 122 20.60 -0.17 7.80
N THR A 123 20.43 -1.46 8.12
CA THR A 123 21.49 -2.21 8.80
C THR A 123 22.66 -2.47 7.87
N VAL A 124 22.42 -2.74 6.59
CA VAL A 124 23.50 -2.87 5.59
C VAL A 124 24.22 -1.54 5.42
N SER A 125 23.50 -0.43 5.17
CA SER A 125 24.14 0.87 4.97
C SER A 125 24.91 1.33 6.20
N PHE A 126 24.35 1.12 7.39
CA PHE A 126 25.00 1.50 8.64
C PHE A 126 26.25 0.66 8.93
N SER A 127 26.21 -0.65 8.65
CA SER A 127 27.40 -1.50 8.80
C SER A 127 28.50 -1.12 7.82
N ALA A 128 28.13 -0.74 6.59
CA ALA A 128 29.10 -0.41 5.55
C ALA A 128 29.72 0.99 5.68
N CYS A 129 28.94 1.99 6.11
CA CYS A 129 29.36 3.40 6.03
C CYS A 129 28.94 4.28 7.22
N PHE A 130 28.35 3.69 8.26
CA PHE A 130 27.80 4.38 9.44
C PHE A 130 26.78 5.47 9.12
N SER A 131 26.07 5.34 8.00
CA SER A 131 24.95 6.21 7.63
C SER A 131 23.68 5.39 7.43
N TRP A 132 22.57 5.90 7.94
CA TRP A 132 21.24 5.33 7.71
C TRP A 132 20.70 5.85 6.38
N CYS A 133 20.10 4.98 5.58
CA CYS A 133 19.52 5.35 4.28
C CYS A 133 18.03 5.67 4.37
N ALA A 134 17.33 5.20 5.40
CA ALA A 134 15.94 5.50 5.69
C ALA A 134 15.80 6.51 6.85
N PHE A 135 16.58 6.36 7.93
CA PHE A 135 16.50 7.25 9.10
C PHE A 135 17.23 8.58 8.90
N GLN A 136 16.59 9.48 8.14
CA GLN A 136 17.18 10.76 7.73
C GLN A 136 17.38 11.78 8.86
N THR A 137 16.68 11.66 10.00
CA THR A 137 16.85 12.58 11.14
C THR A 137 18.31 12.63 11.60
N GLY A 138 19.00 11.48 11.67
CA GLY A 138 20.41 11.43 12.04
C GLY A 138 21.31 12.13 11.02
N ASN A 139 21.10 11.85 9.73
CA ASN A 139 21.87 12.49 8.65
C ASN A 139 21.67 14.01 8.63
N THR A 140 20.45 14.50 8.84
CA THR A 140 20.18 15.94 8.92
C THR A 140 20.97 16.60 10.06
N ILE A 141 21.02 15.96 11.24
CA ILE A 141 21.80 16.49 12.37
C ILE A 141 23.32 16.42 12.10
N LEU A 142 23.82 15.35 11.47
CA LEU A 142 25.23 15.26 11.06
C LEU A 142 25.61 16.40 10.10
N LEU A 143 24.74 16.72 9.14
CA LEU A 143 24.94 17.86 8.25
C LEU A 143 24.89 19.20 8.99
N GLY A 144 23.96 19.35 9.93
CA GLY A 144 23.89 20.52 10.81
C GLY A 144 25.18 20.73 11.60
N LEU A 145 25.76 19.65 12.14
CA LEU A 145 27.05 19.67 12.84
C LEU A 145 28.20 20.04 11.90
N ALA A 146 28.19 19.54 10.66
CA ALA A 146 29.17 19.93 9.65
C ALA A 146 29.10 21.43 9.31
N ILE A 147 27.90 21.98 9.15
CA ILE A 147 27.70 23.41 8.90
C ILE A 147 28.11 24.24 10.11
N ALA A 148 27.79 23.80 11.34
CA ALA A 148 28.14 24.51 12.55
C ALA A 148 29.66 24.69 12.71
N ARG A 149 30.47 23.70 12.29
CA ARG A 149 31.96 23.78 12.31
C ARG A 149 32.54 24.91 11.46
N LEU A 150 31.79 25.43 10.49
CA LEU A 150 32.19 26.60 9.70
C LEU A 150 32.19 27.90 10.51
N PHE A 151 31.45 27.92 11.63
CA PHE A 151 31.21 29.12 12.43
C PHE A 151 31.57 28.93 13.91
N THR A 152 31.95 27.73 14.33
CA THR A 152 32.19 27.38 15.73
C THR A 152 33.49 26.59 15.89
N GLY A 153 34.27 26.95 16.90
CA GLY A 153 35.53 26.31 17.23
C GLY A 153 36.69 27.30 17.39
N PRO A 154 37.82 26.85 17.95
CA PRO A 154 39.04 27.65 18.02
C PRO A 154 39.66 27.92 16.64
N GLU A 155 39.37 27.07 15.65
CA GLU A 155 39.77 27.22 14.25
C GLU A 155 38.58 26.92 13.33
N ILE A 156 38.51 27.60 12.17
CA ILE A 156 37.46 27.36 11.17
C ILE A 156 37.80 26.07 10.42
N ASP A 157 37.03 25.01 10.70
CA ASP A 157 37.16 23.70 10.02
C ASP A 157 36.16 23.61 8.86
N ALA A 158 36.66 23.90 7.65
CA ALA A 158 35.88 23.76 6.41
C ALA A 158 35.93 22.35 5.81
N ALA A 159 36.63 21.39 6.45
CA ALA A 159 36.77 20.05 5.91
C ALA A 159 35.51 19.20 6.18
N MET A 160 34.89 18.70 5.10
CA MET A 160 33.87 17.66 5.22
C MET A 160 34.55 16.33 5.57
N ARG A 161 34.21 15.80 6.74
CA ARG A 161 34.59 14.47 7.19
C ARG A 161 33.82 13.43 6.38
N MET A 162 34.32 12.20 6.38
CA MET A 162 33.72 11.13 5.60
C MET A 162 32.25 10.89 5.94
N GLN A 163 31.91 10.90 7.24
CA GLN A 163 30.53 10.75 7.71
C GLN A 163 29.61 11.86 7.22
N ASP A 164 30.08 13.10 7.11
CA ASP A 164 29.28 14.21 6.57
C ASP A 164 28.97 13.99 5.09
N LYS A 165 29.94 13.47 4.32
CA LYS A 165 29.77 13.15 2.91
C LYS A 165 28.74 12.03 2.73
N HIS A 166 28.80 10.96 3.54
CA HIS A 166 27.80 9.88 3.51
C HIS A 166 26.41 10.40 3.88
N ALA A 167 26.31 11.20 4.94
CA ALA A 167 25.05 11.81 5.35
C ALA A 167 24.46 12.70 4.24
N LEU A 168 25.29 13.49 3.56
CA LEU A 168 24.85 14.36 2.46
C LEU A 168 24.30 13.55 1.29
N VAL A 169 25.05 12.55 0.84
CA VAL A 169 24.65 11.69 -0.29
C VAL A 169 23.38 10.93 0.05
N SER A 170 23.33 10.31 1.24
CA SER A 170 22.15 9.59 1.70
C SER A 170 20.92 10.50 1.75
N PHE A 171 21.04 11.70 2.32
CA PHE A 171 19.95 12.65 2.45
C PHE A 171 19.44 13.14 1.10
N LEU A 172 20.31 13.61 0.21
CA LEU A 172 19.93 14.12 -1.10
C LEU A 172 19.32 13.03 -1.98
N SER A 173 19.92 11.83 -1.99
CA SER A 173 19.37 10.71 -2.74
C SER A 173 18.03 10.23 -2.20
N PHE A 174 17.84 10.20 -0.88
CA PHE A 174 16.53 9.92 -0.27
C PHE A 174 15.47 10.93 -0.71
N LEU A 175 15.79 12.23 -0.69
CA LEU A 175 14.88 13.26 -1.18
C LEU A 175 14.57 13.11 -2.68
N ALA A 176 15.57 12.78 -3.50
CA ALA A 176 15.39 12.53 -4.93
C ALA A 176 14.47 11.32 -5.19
N GLY A 177 14.66 10.22 -4.46
CA GLY A 177 13.77 9.05 -4.51
C GLY A 177 12.34 9.38 -4.05
N GLY A 178 12.20 10.16 -2.98
CA GLY A 178 10.90 10.65 -2.52
C GLY A 178 10.21 11.57 -3.54
N ALA A 179 10.97 12.40 -4.26
CA ALA A 179 10.46 13.24 -5.33
C ALA A 179 9.94 12.42 -6.51
N LEU A 180 10.61 11.33 -6.89
CA LEU A 180 10.16 10.38 -7.91
C LEU A 180 8.79 9.78 -7.55
N GLY A 181 8.52 9.53 -6.28
CA GLY A 181 7.21 9.03 -5.86
C GLY A 181 6.07 10.05 -5.92
N ARG A 182 6.35 11.33 -6.20
CA ARG A 182 5.32 12.37 -6.40
C ARG A 182 4.73 12.39 -7.81
N PHE A 183 5.29 11.62 -8.76
CA PHE A 183 4.71 11.50 -10.11
C PHE A 183 3.30 10.84 -10.12
N THR A 184 2.75 10.49 -8.95
CA THR A 184 1.33 10.13 -8.74
C THR A 184 0.33 11.27 -8.94
N ASN A 185 0.79 12.51 -9.06
CA ASN A 185 -0.09 13.67 -9.24
C ASN A 185 -0.43 13.94 -10.71
N ILE A 186 -0.15 13.00 -11.62
CA ILE A 186 -0.57 13.09 -13.02
C ILE A 186 -2.06 12.74 -13.06
N GLU A 187 -2.87 13.75 -12.78
CA GLU A 187 -4.33 13.72 -12.57
C GLU A 187 -5.12 13.06 -13.71
N ASN A 188 -4.51 12.92 -14.90
CA ASN A 188 -5.11 12.34 -16.09
C ASN A 188 -4.66 10.90 -16.41
N SER A 189 -3.82 10.26 -15.59
CA SER A 189 -3.38 8.88 -15.86
C SER A 189 -4.16 7.86 -15.04
N SER A 190 -4.87 6.98 -15.74
CA SER A 190 -5.55 5.81 -15.15
C SER A 190 -4.64 4.88 -14.31
N ILE A 191 -3.31 5.01 -14.43
CA ILE A 191 -2.32 4.14 -13.80
C ILE A 191 -1.58 4.84 -12.63
N PHE A 192 -1.41 6.16 -12.69
CA PHE A 192 -0.56 6.91 -11.75
C PHE A 192 -1.38 7.58 -10.65
N GLY A 193 -1.92 6.77 -9.72
CA GLY A 193 -2.57 7.28 -8.50
C GLY A 193 -1.94 6.68 -7.25
N ALA A 194 -1.92 7.44 -6.15
CA ALA A 194 -1.28 7.03 -4.89
C ALA A 194 -1.79 5.69 -4.33
N LYS A 195 -3.05 5.35 -4.59
CA LYS A 195 -3.70 4.11 -4.15
C LYS A 195 -3.86 3.08 -5.27
N LYS A 196 -3.47 3.42 -6.51
CA LYS A 196 -3.64 2.56 -7.67
C LYS A 196 -2.70 1.37 -7.56
N ARG A 197 -3.23 0.16 -7.79
CA ARG A 197 -2.48 -1.09 -7.72
C ARG A 197 -1.28 -1.11 -8.66
N ALA A 198 -1.45 -0.66 -9.91
CA ALA A 198 -0.37 -0.57 -10.87
C ALA A 198 0.76 0.36 -10.41
N TRP A 199 0.43 1.51 -9.82
CA TRP A 199 1.44 2.41 -9.29
C TRP A 199 2.19 1.79 -8.11
N LEU A 200 1.50 1.20 -7.15
CA LEU A 200 2.14 0.55 -6.01
C LEU A 200 3.08 -0.57 -6.47
N PHE A 201 2.66 -1.38 -7.44
CA PHE A 201 3.51 -2.39 -8.08
C PHE A 201 4.75 -1.76 -8.74
N LEU A 202 4.56 -0.78 -9.62
CA LEU A 202 5.65 -0.15 -10.38
C LEU A 202 6.64 0.59 -9.48
N ALA A 203 6.14 1.31 -8.48
CA ALA A 203 6.98 2.03 -7.53
C ALA A 203 7.79 1.06 -6.67
N THR A 204 7.20 -0.06 -6.23
CA THR A 204 7.93 -1.13 -5.52
C THR A 204 8.97 -1.80 -6.42
N LEU A 205 8.64 -2.00 -7.70
CA LEU A 205 9.60 -2.55 -8.65
C LEU A 205 10.77 -1.59 -8.90
N ALA A 206 10.49 -0.28 -8.95
CA ALA A 206 11.52 0.75 -9.05
C ALA A 206 12.42 0.77 -7.80
N THR A 207 11.87 0.60 -6.59
CA THR A 207 12.73 0.45 -5.39
C THR A 207 13.58 -0.82 -5.47
N ALA A 208 13.04 -1.94 -5.98
CA ALA A 208 13.80 -3.17 -6.19
C ALA A 208 14.98 -2.95 -7.16
N LEU A 209 14.75 -2.27 -8.29
CA LEU A 209 15.79 -1.96 -9.28
C LEU A 209 16.86 -1.03 -8.72
N LEU A 210 16.47 0.01 -7.96
CA LEU A 210 17.43 0.89 -7.28
C LEU A 210 18.28 0.13 -6.25
N THR A 211 17.68 -0.84 -5.56
CA THR A 211 18.40 -1.71 -4.62
C THR A 211 19.39 -2.62 -5.33
N LEU A 212 18.97 -3.20 -6.47
CA LEU A 212 19.83 -4.04 -7.30
C LEU A 212 21.00 -3.23 -7.87
N ALA A 213 20.75 -2.00 -8.33
CA ALA A 213 21.82 -1.09 -8.74
C ALA A 213 22.79 -0.81 -7.58
N GLY A 214 22.27 -0.56 -6.37
CA GLY A 214 23.07 -0.41 -5.16
C GLY A 214 23.93 -1.65 -4.86
N SER A 215 23.38 -2.86 -5.03
CA SER A 215 24.12 -4.12 -4.89
C SER A 215 25.26 -4.23 -5.90
N ILE A 216 25.02 -3.89 -7.17
CA ILE A 216 26.05 -3.93 -8.23
C ILE A 216 27.18 -2.95 -7.91
N PHE A 217 26.85 -1.73 -7.48
CA PHE A 217 27.88 -0.76 -7.08
C PHE A 217 28.61 -1.18 -5.80
N ALA A 218 27.92 -1.76 -4.82
CA ALA A 218 28.56 -2.32 -3.63
C ALA A 218 29.52 -3.47 -3.98
N ASN A 219 29.24 -4.27 -5.03
CA ASN A 219 30.15 -5.31 -5.51
C ASN A 219 31.38 -4.73 -6.22
N ALA A 220 31.19 -3.61 -6.93
CA ALA A 220 32.27 -2.92 -7.63
C ALA A 220 33.16 -2.11 -6.68
N SER A 221 32.60 -1.69 -5.54
CA SER A 221 33.35 -1.12 -4.43
C SER A 221 34.31 -2.18 -3.90
N LYS A 222 35.56 -1.78 -3.67
CA LYS A 222 36.58 -2.61 -3.01
C LYS A 222 36.74 -2.08 -1.59
N PRO A 223 35.83 -2.39 -0.66
CA PRO A 223 36.04 -1.99 0.72
C PRO A 223 37.31 -2.69 1.22
N ASP A 224 38.32 -1.90 1.58
CA ASP A 224 39.38 -2.40 2.43
C ASP A 224 38.71 -2.70 3.78
N VAL A 225 38.52 -4.00 4.06
CA VAL A 225 38.03 -4.54 5.34
C VAL A 225 36.49 -4.42 5.53
N PHE A 226 35.83 -5.57 5.71
CA PHE A 226 34.57 -5.62 6.44
C PHE A 226 34.82 -5.03 7.83
N THR A 227 34.34 -3.80 8.08
CA THR A 227 34.59 -3.13 9.35
C THR A 227 33.75 -3.78 10.43
N THR A 228 34.33 -4.85 10.97
CA THR A 228 33.87 -5.59 12.14
C THR A 228 33.94 -4.70 13.38
N ASP A 229 34.82 -3.69 13.37
CA ASP A 229 34.91 -2.64 14.37
C ASP A 229 34.19 -1.36 13.95
N ARG A 230 33.36 -0.83 14.86
CA ARG A 230 32.73 0.48 14.74
C ARG A 230 33.81 1.57 14.76
N GLY A 231 34.31 1.99 13.59
CA GLY A 231 35.31 3.04 13.53
C GLY A 231 35.64 3.55 12.13
N GLU A 232 35.73 2.66 11.14
CA GLU A 232 36.12 3.03 9.77
C GLU A 232 35.02 2.65 8.78
N ALA A 233 34.61 3.59 7.93
CA ALA A 233 33.63 3.32 6.90
C ALA A 233 34.30 2.54 5.76
N GLY A 234 33.72 1.43 5.32
CA GLY A 234 34.24 0.65 4.20
C GLY A 234 33.92 1.26 2.83
N TRP A 235 32.79 1.97 2.71
CA TRP A 235 32.36 2.61 1.45
C TRP A 235 32.91 4.02 1.26
N THR A 236 34.23 4.16 1.13
CA THR A 236 34.88 5.48 0.92
C THR A 236 35.14 5.82 -0.54
N ASP A 237 34.97 4.86 -1.44
CA ASP A 237 35.21 5.00 -2.87
C ASP A 237 33.97 5.44 -3.63
N MET A 238 34.15 5.85 -4.89
CA MET A 238 33.05 6.34 -5.74
C MET A 238 31.91 5.34 -5.86
N PHE A 239 32.20 4.04 -5.94
CA PHE A 239 31.17 3.01 -6.05
C PHE A 239 30.42 2.81 -4.73
N GLY A 240 31.09 2.92 -3.57
CA GLY A 240 30.44 2.93 -2.26
C GLY A 240 29.45 4.09 -2.09
N PHE A 241 29.84 5.30 -2.51
CA PHE A 241 28.93 6.46 -2.54
C PHE A 241 27.72 6.24 -3.47
N LEU A 242 27.95 5.64 -4.64
CA LEU A 242 26.89 5.37 -5.60
C LEU A 242 25.95 4.26 -5.10
N ALA A 243 26.48 3.26 -4.41
CA ALA A 243 25.71 2.23 -3.72
C ALA A 243 24.80 2.86 -2.65
N LEU A 244 25.37 3.71 -1.78
CA LEU A 244 24.63 4.46 -0.76
C LEU A 244 23.53 5.33 -1.40
N GLY A 245 23.86 6.07 -2.46
CA GLY A 245 22.89 6.91 -3.16
C GLY A 245 21.71 6.11 -3.73
N CYS A 246 21.99 4.99 -4.40
CA CYS A 246 20.95 4.13 -4.96
C CYS A 246 20.03 3.53 -3.89
N ILE A 247 20.59 2.98 -2.80
CA ILE A 247 19.77 2.40 -1.73
C ILE A 247 19.00 3.49 -0.95
N SER A 248 19.57 4.67 -0.73
CA SER A 248 18.86 5.80 -0.12
C SER A 248 17.72 6.31 -1.00
N ALA A 249 17.92 6.42 -2.31
CA ALA A 249 16.83 6.74 -3.24
C ALA A 249 15.72 5.68 -3.21
N SER A 250 16.08 4.39 -3.09
CA SER A 250 15.09 3.32 -2.95
C SER A 250 14.23 3.48 -1.68
N MET A 251 14.85 3.87 -0.55
CA MET A 251 14.16 4.11 0.71
C MET A 251 13.27 5.36 0.66
N GLY A 252 13.74 6.42 -0.01
CA GLY A 252 12.95 7.63 -0.23
C GLY A 252 11.66 7.38 -1.01
N LEU A 253 11.75 6.59 -2.09
CA LEU A 253 10.58 6.19 -2.88
C LEU A 253 9.64 5.27 -2.07
N GLN A 254 10.17 4.33 -1.30
CA GLN A 254 9.35 3.49 -0.40
C GLN A 254 8.61 4.35 0.64
N ALA A 255 9.29 5.34 1.24
CA ALA A 255 8.73 6.21 2.26
C ALA A 255 7.52 6.99 1.73
N ILE A 256 7.64 7.62 0.56
CA ILE A 256 6.56 8.41 -0.02
C ILE A 256 5.39 7.54 -0.47
N VAL A 257 5.66 6.35 -1.04
CA VAL A 257 4.61 5.39 -1.42
C VAL A 257 3.81 4.94 -0.19
N ALA A 258 4.50 4.54 0.88
CA ALA A 258 3.85 4.15 2.13
C ALA A 258 3.05 5.30 2.75
N THR A 259 3.64 6.50 2.80
CA THR A 259 3.01 7.69 3.38
C THR A 259 1.73 8.06 2.63
N ARG A 260 1.76 8.02 1.29
CA ARG A 260 0.65 8.43 0.43
C ARG A 260 -0.52 7.44 0.43
N LEU A 261 -0.28 6.19 0.84
CA LEU A 261 -1.34 5.20 1.01
C LEU A 261 -2.25 5.54 2.21
N GLY A 262 -1.73 6.24 3.22
CA GLY A 262 -2.51 6.76 4.34
C GLY A 262 -3.02 5.69 5.32
N SER A 263 -2.33 4.55 5.42
CA SER A 263 -2.65 3.49 6.40
C SER A 263 -1.97 3.74 7.76
N HIS A 264 -2.24 2.90 8.76
CA HIS A 264 -1.51 2.90 10.04
C HIS A 264 0.00 2.62 9.91
N PHE A 265 0.46 2.17 8.72
CA PHE A 265 1.86 1.96 8.38
C PHE A 265 2.45 3.09 7.52
N ALA A 266 1.72 4.20 7.34
CA ALA A 266 2.17 5.35 6.54
C ALA A 266 3.55 5.87 6.97
N THR A 267 3.93 5.69 8.24
CA THR A 267 5.23 6.07 8.81
C THR A 267 6.26 4.91 8.82
N SER A 268 6.25 4.02 7.82
CA SER A 268 7.15 2.84 7.74
C SER A 268 8.66 3.16 7.84
N VAL A 269 9.06 4.42 7.62
CA VAL A 269 10.44 4.90 7.72
C VAL A 269 10.65 5.81 8.96
N VAL A 270 9.61 6.43 9.51
CA VAL A 270 9.73 7.32 10.67
C VAL A 270 9.33 6.55 11.94
N LEU A 271 10.24 5.71 12.41
CA LEU A 271 10.01 4.81 13.54
C LEU A 271 9.73 5.57 14.86
N THR A 272 10.34 6.74 15.05
CA THR A 272 10.15 7.57 16.25
C THR A 272 8.69 7.97 16.47
N THR A 273 7.98 8.33 15.40
CA THR A 273 6.54 8.61 15.49
C THR A 273 5.77 7.38 15.96
N ILE A 274 6.10 6.19 15.45
CA ILE A 274 5.44 4.94 15.87
C ILE A 274 5.69 4.65 17.35
N TRP A 275 6.91 4.84 17.86
CA TRP A 275 7.20 4.70 19.29
C TRP A 275 6.36 5.63 20.16
N VAL A 276 6.25 6.90 19.76
CA VAL A 276 5.41 7.87 20.48
C VAL A 276 3.93 7.47 20.43
N GLN A 277 3.43 7.00 19.30
CA GLN A 277 2.04 6.51 19.18
C GLN A 277 1.78 5.30 20.08
N ILE A 278 2.72 4.35 20.15
CA ILE A 278 2.63 3.18 21.03
C ILE A 278 2.55 3.60 22.51
N VAL A 279 3.44 4.49 22.95
CA VAL A 279 3.47 4.95 24.35
C VAL A 279 2.26 5.81 24.70
N SER A 280 1.75 6.58 23.74
CA SER A 280 0.59 7.45 23.94
C SER A 280 -0.74 6.69 23.94
N GLU A 281 -0.76 5.44 23.48
CA GLU A 281 -1.96 4.61 23.35
C GLU A 281 -2.39 4.03 24.72
N PRO A 282 -3.48 4.53 25.35
CA PRO A 282 -3.89 4.06 26.67
C PRO A 282 -4.36 2.60 26.67
N SER A 283 -4.78 2.08 25.51
CA SER A 283 -5.24 0.71 25.35
C SER A 283 -4.11 -0.33 25.21
N ILE A 284 -2.83 0.09 25.25
CA ILE A 284 -1.71 -0.86 25.19
C ILE A 284 -1.73 -1.87 26.34
N ILE A 285 -2.26 -1.48 27.50
CA ILE A 285 -2.38 -2.34 28.70
C ILE A 285 -3.56 -3.33 28.55
N LYS A 286 -4.53 -3.03 27.68
CA LYS A 286 -5.72 -3.87 27.44
C LYS A 286 -5.45 -4.87 26.31
N LEU A 287 -4.57 -5.85 26.57
CA LEU A 287 -4.22 -6.91 25.60
C LEU A 287 -5.42 -7.75 25.12
N ASN A 288 -6.52 -7.77 25.88
CA ASN A 288 -7.68 -8.62 25.58
C ASN A 288 -8.60 -8.09 24.45
N ARG A 289 -8.30 -6.94 23.83
CA ARG A 289 -9.00 -6.47 22.62
C ARG A 289 -8.01 -6.27 21.48
N ARG A 290 -8.33 -6.84 20.32
CA ARG A 290 -7.61 -6.55 19.06
C ARG A 290 -7.98 -5.14 18.61
N MET A 291 -6.97 -4.31 18.41
CA MET A 291 -7.14 -2.96 17.88
C MET A 291 -6.20 -2.84 16.70
N LEU A 292 -6.79 -2.68 15.50
CA LEU A 292 -6.07 -2.76 14.23
C LEU A 292 -4.89 -1.77 14.18
N ALA A 293 -5.07 -0.55 14.72
CA ALA A 293 -4.03 0.47 14.78
C ALA A 293 -2.86 0.08 15.71
N ARG A 294 -3.16 -0.31 16.96
CA ARG A 294 -2.15 -0.72 17.95
C ARG A 294 -1.33 -1.91 17.45
N ASP A 295 -2.02 -2.95 16.99
CA ASP A 295 -1.37 -4.20 16.56
C ASP A 295 -0.51 -3.94 15.30
N SER A 296 -0.93 -3.02 14.43
CA SER A 296 -0.14 -2.57 13.26
C SER A 296 1.16 -1.86 13.66
N TRP A 297 1.12 -0.96 14.65
CA TRP A 297 2.33 -0.26 15.12
C TRP A 297 3.35 -1.21 15.77
N LEU A 298 2.87 -2.14 16.60
CA LEU A 298 3.72 -3.16 17.21
C LEU A 298 4.36 -4.07 16.14
N LEU A 299 3.58 -4.50 15.15
CA LEU A 299 4.09 -5.26 14.01
C LEU A 299 5.11 -4.46 13.19
N ALA A 300 4.89 -3.16 12.98
CA ALA A 300 5.84 -2.31 12.27
C ALA A 300 7.20 -2.28 12.97
N VAL A 301 7.23 -2.03 14.28
CA VAL A 301 8.47 -2.03 15.08
C VAL A 301 9.14 -3.40 15.05
N LEU A 302 8.36 -4.47 15.24
CA LEU A 302 8.87 -5.84 15.25
C LEU A 302 9.51 -6.20 13.90
N PHE A 303 8.86 -5.90 12.78
CA PHE A 303 9.38 -6.23 11.47
C PHE A 303 10.61 -5.38 11.11
N VAL A 304 10.68 -4.11 11.52
CA VAL A 304 11.93 -3.32 11.40
C VAL A 304 13.07 -4.00 12.17
N LEU A 305 12.83 -4.44 13.40
CA LEU A 305 13.83 -5.12 14.23
C LEU A 305 14.29 -6.44 13.59
N ILE A 306 13.35 -7.27 13.14
CA ILE A 306 13.64 -8.54 12.45
C ILE A 306 14.43 -8.25 11.16
N GLY A 307 14.03 -7.24 10.40
CA GLY A 307 14.75 -6.78 9.21
C GLY A 307 16.21 -6.45 9.52
N GLY A 308 16.45 -5.70 10.60
CA GLY A 308 17.82 -5.38 11.01
C GLY A 308 18.64 -6.58 11.44
N ILE A 309 18.05 -7.50 12.22
CA ILE A 309 18.73 -8.74 12.63
C ILE A 309 19.11 -9.58 11.41
N VAL A 310 18.17 -9.78 10.48
CA VAL A 310 18.41 -10.57 9.26
C VAL A 310 19.42 -9.87 8.35
N GLY A 311 19.31 -8.56 8.18
CA GLY A 311 20.24 -7.75 7.38
C GLY A 311 21.68 -7.84 7.91
N HIS A 312 21.87 -7.74 9.23
CA HIS A 312 23.19 -7.90 9.84
C HIS A 312 23.73 -9.33 9.72
N ALA A 313 22.89 -10.33 9.99
CA ALA A 313 23.30 -11.74 9.91
C ALA A 313 23.72 -12.14 8.49
N LEU A 314 22.98 -11.68 7.47
CA LEU A 314 23.35 -11.89 6.07
C LEU A 314 24.59 -11.08 5.67
N GLY A 315 24.67 -9.80 6.07
CA GLY A 315 25.85 -8.97 5.81
C GLY A 315 27.14 -9.64 6.29
N ASN A 316 27.13 -10.23 7.50
CA ASN A 316 28.29 -10.92 8.06
C ASN A 316 28.61 -12.26 7.40
N THR A 317 27.65 -12.92 6.74
CA THR A 317 27.84 -14.28 6.19
C THR A 317 28.11 -14.29 4.69
N ILE A 318 27.42 -13.44 3.92
CA ILE A 318 27.47 -13.41 2.46
C ILE A 318 27.92 -12.06 1.89
N GLY A 319 28.12 -11.06 2.76
CA GLY A 319 28.56 -9.72 2.41
C GLY A 319 27.47 -8.75 1.97
N ASP A 320 27.79 -7.46 1.98
CA ASP A 320 26.83 -6.37 1.74
C ASP A 320 26.19 -6.44 0.36
N SER A 321 26.99 -6.65 -0.70
CA SER A 321 26.46 -6.70 -2.06
C SER A 321 25.44 -7.82 -2.25
N SER A 322 25.77 -9.05 -1.83
CA SER A 322 24.87 -10.21 -1.90
C SER A 322 23.62 -9.98 -1.04
N THR A 323 23.79 -9.38 0.13
CA THR A 323 22.68 -9.03 1.03
C THR A 323 21.73 -8.02 0.36
N LEU A 324 22.26 -7.01 -0.32
CA LEU A 324 21.44 -6.07 -1.11
C LEU A 324 20.75 -6.74 -2.30
N ALA A 325 21.41 -7.68 -2.98
CA ALA A 325 20.80 -8.45 -4.07
C ALA A 325 19.60 -9.28 -3.57
N MET A 326 19.73 -9.94 -2.42
CA MET A 326 18.61 -10.62 -1.75
C MET A 326 17.50 -9.64 -1.39
N GLY A 327 17.85 -8.46 -0.86
CA GLY A 327 16.89 -7.39 -0.58
C GLY A 327 16.11 -6.93 -1.82
N ALA A 328 16.77 -6.84 -2.98
CA ALA A 328 16.11 -6.55 -4.25
C ALA A 328 15.11 -7.65 -4.63
N GLY A 329 15.48 -8.93 -4.47
CA GLY A 329 14.58 -10.06 -4.67
C GLY A 329 13.35 -10.02 -3.76
N ILE A 330 13.54 -9.72 -2.47
CA ILE A 330 12.44 -9.53 -1.52
C ILE A 330 11.51 -8.39 -1.98
N ARG A 331 12.05 -7.27 -2.47
CA ARG A 331 11.23 -6.18 -3.03
C ARG A 331 10.44 -6.59 -4.26
N VAL A 332 10.97 -7.43 -5.14
CA VAL A 332 10.20 -8.00 -6.26
C VAL A 332 9.01 -8.82 -5.75
N LEU A 333 9.22 -9.63 -4.70
CA LEU A 333 8.11 -10.36 -4.07
C LEU A 333 7.06 -9.39 -3.48
N ILE A 334 7.49 -8.32 -2.82
CA ILE A 334 6.57 -7.29 -2.30
C ILE A 334 5.82 -6.60 -3.43
N ALA A 335 6.47 -6.31 -4.56
CA ALA A 335 5.81 -5.77 -5.74
C ALA A 335 4.68 -6.71 -6.18
N ILE A 336 4.96 -8.01 -6.31
CA ILE A 336 3.97 -9.01 -6.65
C ILE A 336 2.82 -9.06 -5.61
N LEU A 337 3.11 -8.93 -4.31
CA LEU A 337 2.07 -8.89 -3.27
C LEU A 337 1.07 -7.73 -3.46
N TRP A 338 1.51 -6.58 -4.01
CA TRP A 338 0.58 -5.50 -4.34
C TRP A 338 -0.44 -5.90 -5.39
N LEU A 339 -0.12 -6.82 -6.31
CA LEU A 339 -1.06 -7.31 -7.32
C LEU A 339 -2.23 -8.09 -6.71
N PHE A 340 -2.03 -8.68 -5.52
CA PHE A 340 -3.04 -9.45 -4.81
C PHE A 340 -3.71 -8.68 -3.67
N ALA A 341 -3.27 -7.44 -3.39
CA ALA A 341 -3.84 -6.62 -2.32
C ALA A 341 -5.33 -6.32 -2.60
N PRO A 342 -6.23 -6.37 -1.60
CA PRO A 342 -7.67 -6.19 -1.82
C PRO A 342 -8.01 -4.81 -2.40
N ALA A 343 -8.93 -4.79 -3.37
CA ALA A 343 -9.46 -3.53 -3.92
C ALA A 343 -10.35 -2.82 -2.88
N ALA A 344 -10.36 -1.49 -2.91
CA ALA A 344 -11.30 -0.69 -2.13
C ALA A 344 -12.72 -0.92 -2.64
N VAL A 345 -13.66 -1.17 -1.71
CA VAL A 345 -15.08 -1.27 -2.04
C VAL A 345 -15.59 0.15 -2.30
N VAL A 346 -16.00 0.44 -3.53
CA VAL A 346 -16.72 1.65 -3.85
C VAL A 346 -18.17 1.41 -3.40
N ASN A 347 -18.54 1.97 -2.26
CA ASN A 347 -19.96 2.07 -1.91
C ASN A 347 -20.53 3.21 -2.76
N GLU A 348 -21.29 2.87 -3.79
CA GLU A 348 -22.10 3.81 -4.57
C GLU A 348 -23.33 4.29 -3.79
#